data_AF-A0A950C6X5-F1
#
_entry.id   AF-A0A950C6X5-F1
#
_cell.length_a   1.000
_cell.length_b   1.000
_cell.length_c   1.000
_cell.angle_alpha   90.00
_cell.angle_beta   90.00
_cell.angle_gamma   90.00
#
_symmetry.space_group_name_H-M   'P 1'
#
loop_
_entity.id
_entity.type
_entity.pdbx_description
1 polymer ?
#
loop_
_entity_poly.entity_id
_entity_poly.type
_entity_poly.pdbx_seq_one_letter_code
_entity_poly.pdbx_strand_id
1 'polypeptide(L)'
;MTTQTFDPTGMLSAAREAFAPVFKAQQEGFKTLERLARLQYAVAGDVLESGLARVNAAFVAATPTELINKHTELNTQFVDKLRTRAEEFASVTSEIQAKLSQFGNELAAKAVPPRKAA
;
A
#
# COMPACT_ATOMS: atom_id res chain seq x y z
N MET A 1 -30.03 -45.97 7.17
CA MET A 1 -29.00 -45.53 8.13
C MET A 1 -27.77 -45.13 7.35
N THR A 2 -27.61 -43.83 7.10
CA THR A 2 -26.43 -43.29 6.40
C THR A 2 -25.35 -43.07 7.46
N THR A 3 -24.39 -43.99 7.54
CA THR A 3 -23.17 -43.78 8.33
C THR A 3 -22.44 -42.61 7.69
N GLN A 4 -22.58 -41.39 8.24
CA GLN A 4 -21.65 -40.31 7.95
C GLN A 4 -20.30 -40.74 8.54
N THR A 5 -19.45 -41.32 7.71
CA THR A 5 -18.03 -41.45 8.02
C THR A 5 -17.49 -40.05 8.21
N PHE A 6 -17.23 -39.69 9.47
CA PHE A 6 -16.54 -38.47 9.82
C PHE A 6 -15.15 -38.54 9.18
N ASP A 7 -14.93 -37.73 8.13
CA ASP A 7 -13.65 -37.61 7.45
C ASP A 7 -12.92 -36.38 8.02
N PRO A 8 -12.09 -36.55 9.07
CA PRO A 8 -11.36 -35.45 9.68
C PRO A 8 -10.38 -34.77 8.71
N THR A 9 -9.90 -35.50 7.69
CA THR A 9 -9.04 -34.99 6.62
C THR A 9 -9.81 -34.06 5.68
N GLY A 10 -11.03 -34.44 5.30
CA GLY A 10 -11.96 -33.60 4.53
C GLY A 10 -12.44 -32.37 5.30
N MET A 11 -12.64 -32.50 6.62
CA MET A 11 -12.95 -31.35 7.49
C MET A 11 -11.77 -30.39 7.60
N LEU A 12 -10.54 -30.90 7.73
CA LEU A 12 -9.33 -30.10 7.81
C LEU A 12 -9.02 -29.41 6.48
N SER A 13 -9.22 -30.07 5.35
CA SER A 13 -9.06 -29.45 4.02
C SER A 13 -10.10 -28.37 3.77
N ALA A 14 -11.37 -28.61 4.12
CA ALA A 14 -12.43 -27.62 4.01
C ALA A 14 -12.17 -26.40 4.91
N ALA A 15 -11.72 -26.61 6.15
CA ALA A 15 -11.31 -25.53 7.04
C ALA A 15 -10.14 -24.73 6.45
N ARG A 16 -9.13 -25.41 5.88
CA ARG A 16 -7.98 -24.76 5.25
C ARG A 16 -8.39 -23.92 4.03
N GLU A 17 -9.27 -24.43 3.18
CA GLU A 17 -9.79 -23.73 2.01
C GLU A 17 -10.69 -22.54 2.37
N ALA A 18 -11.41 -22.63 3.49
CA ALA A 18 -12.22 -21.54 4.03
C ALA A 18 -11.36 -20.38 4.56
N PHE A 19 -10.24 -20.67 5.22
CA PHE A 19 -9.33 -19.64 5.76
C PHE A 19 -8.23 -19.18 4.79
N ALA A 20 -7.95 -19.94 3.73
CA ALA A 20 -6.99 -19.55 2.69
C ALA A 20 -7.15 -18.11 2.15
N PRO A 21 -8.36 -17.62 1.80
CA PRO A 21 -8.54 -16.24 1.36
C PRO A 21 -8.23 -15.22 2.47
N VAL A 22 -8.50 -15.54 3.75
CA VAL A 22 -8.16 -14.66 4.88
C VAL A 22 -6.65 -14.56 5.08
N PHE A 23 -5.94 -15.68 5.03
CA PHE A 23 -4.47 -15.69 5.11
C PHE A 23 -3.83 -14.93 3.94
N LYS A 24 -4.36 -15.09 2.72
CA LYS A 24 -3.90 -14.35 1.55
C LYS A 24 -4.15 -12.85 1.70
N ALA A 25 -5.34 -12.45 2.16
CA ALA A 25 -5.68 -11.06 2.44
C ALA A 25 -4.79 -10.44 3.53
N GLN A 26 -4.45 -11.19 4.58
CA GLN A 26 -3.51 -10.74 5.60
C GLN A 26 -2.11 -10.50 5.01
N GLN A 27 -1.58 -11.47 4.26
CA GLN A 27 -0.23 -11.38 3.70
C GLN A 27 -0.10 -10.26 2.67
N GLU A 28 -1.14 -10.06 1.85
CA GLU A 28 -1.20 -8.95 0.90
C GLU A 28 -1.44 -7.60 1.58
N GLY A 29 -2.23 -7.57 2.66
CA GLY A 29 -2.46 -6.38 3.48
C GLY A 29 -1.17 -5.89 4.13
N PHE A 30 -0.36 -6.79 4.71
CA PHE A 30 0.94 -6.43 5.30
C PHE A 30 1.89 -5.82 4.26
N LYS A 31 1.96 -6.38 3.04
CA LYS A 31 2.78 -5.80 1.97
C LYS A 31 2.35 -4.39 1.59
N THR A 32 1.04 -4.14 1.53
CA THR A 32 0.54 -2.82 1.19
C THR A 32 0.73 -1.81 2.31
N LEU A 33 0.57 -2.22 3.58
CA LEU A 33 0.91 -1.40 4.74
C LEU A 33 2.41 -1.08 4.80
N GLU A 34 3.27 -2.04 4.48
CA GLU A 34 4.71 -1.84 4.40
C GLU A 34 5.07 -0.80 3.32
N ARG A 35 4.44 -0.88 2.14
CA ARG A 35 4.61 0.14 1.08
C ARG A 35 4.15 1.52 1.55
N LEU A 36 3.03 1.61 2.25
CA LEU A 36 2.54 2.87 2.82
C LEU A 36 3.50 3.45 3.86
N ALA A 37 4.02 2.61 4.76
CA ALA A 37 5.00 3.01 5.76
C ALA A 37 6.30 3.51 5.11
N ARG A 38 6.77 2.84 4.05
CA ARG A 38 7.93 3.30 3.26
C ARG A 38 7.66 4.64 2.58
N LEU A 39 6.45 4.87 2.07
CA LEU A 39 6.06 6.16 1.49
C LEU A 39 6.10 7.28 2.53
N GLN A 40 5.55 7.06 3.72
CA GLN A 40 5.61 8.04 4.80
C GLN A 40 7.04 8.34 5.22
N TYR A 41 7.89 7.32 5.32
CA TYR A 41 9.31 7.48 5.62
C TYR A 41 10.04 8.26 4.52
N ALA A 42 9.76 7.96 3.24
CA ALA A 42 10.35 8.67 2.11
C ALA A 42 9.97 10.15 2.10
N VAL A 43 8.70 10.50 2.37
CA VAL A 43 8.25 11.90 2.48
C VAL A 43 9.00 12.63 3.61
N ALA A 44 9.15 12.00 4.78
CA ALA A 44 9.91 12.59 5.88
C ALA A 44 11.40 12.81 5.49
N GLY A 45 11.99 11.86 4.77
CA GLY A 45 13.33 11.99 4.20
C GLY A 45 13.44 13.15 3.21
N ASP A 46 12.50 13.28 2.28
CA ASP A 46 12.46 14.34 1.27
C ASP A 46 12.34 15.74 1.93
N VAL A 47 11.57 15.86 3.02
CA VAL A 47 11.49 17.10 3.81
C VAL A 47 12.83 17.42 4.48
N LEU A 48 13.46 16.47 5.16
CA LEU A 48 14.75 16.67 5.82
C LEU A 48 15.86 17.03 4.83
N GLU A 49 15.93 16.33 3.71
CA GLU A 49 16.90 16.58 2.64
C GLU A 49 16.70 17.99 2.06
N SER A 50 15.45 18.39 1.82
CA SER A 50 15.16 19.75 1.35
C SER A 50 15.56 20.82 2.37
N GLY A 51 15.42 20.54 3.67
CA GLY A 51 15.87 21.43 4.74
C GLY A 51 17.40 21.58 4.75
N LEU A 52 18.11 20.46 4.72
CA LEU A 52 19.57 20.42 4.66
C LEU A 52 20.10 21.18 3.43
N ALA A 53 19.48 20.97 2.27
CA ALA A 53 19.88 21.62 1.03
C ALA A 53 19.70 23.15 1.09
N ARG A 54 18.63 23.66 1.71
CA ARG A 54 18.42 25.11 1.90
C ARG A 54 19.44 25.70 2.86
N VAL A 55 19.77 25.00 3.94
CA VAL A 55 20.83 25.42 4.86
C VAL A 55 22.17 25.47 4.13
N ASN A 56 22.49 24.43 3.36
CA ASN A 56 23.72 24.40 2.57
C ASN A 56 23.78 25.55 1.55
N ALA A 57 22.68 25.83 0.83
CA ALA A 57 22.61 26.94 -0.10
C ALA A 57 22.89 28.29 0.58
N ALA A 58 22.40 28.50 1.80
CA ALA A 58 22.67 29.71 2.59
C ALA A 58 24.15 29.85 2.99
N PHE A 59 24.87 28.74 3.17
CA PHE A 59 26.30 28.76 3.51
C PHE A 59 27.22 28.89 2.28
N VAL A 60 26.82 28.34 1.13
CA VAL A 60 27.68 28.22 -0.05
C VAL A 60 27.48 29.36 -1.05
N ALA A 61 26.31 30.01 -1.07
CA ALA A 61 26.02 31.08 -2.03
C ALA A 61 26.96 32.29 -1.82
N ALA A 62 27.65 32.71 -2.88
CA ALA A 62 28.57 33.84 -2.83
C ALA A 62 27.83 35.19 -2.95
N THR A 63 26.60 35.18 -3.45
CA THR A 63 25.80 36.39 -3.67
C THR A 63 24.32 36.17 -3.33
N PRO A 64 23.57 37.25 -3.01
CA PRO A 64 22.12 37.16 -2.79
C PRO A 64 21.35 36.62 -4.01
N THR A 65 21.78 36.93 -5.23
CA THR A 65 21.16 36.45 -6.46
C THR A 65 21.34 34.94 -6.63
N GLU A 66 22.54 34.43 -6.36
CA GLU A 66 22.82 32.99 -6.37
C GLU A 66 21.99 32.24 -5.33
N LEU A 67 21.83 32.83 -4.13
CA LEU A 67 20.99 32.28 -3.08
C LEU A 67 19.52 32.17 -3.52
N ILE A 68 18.96 33.24 -4.12
CA ILE A 68 17.57 33.24 -4.62
C ILE A 68 17.36 32.20 -5.72
N ASN A 69 18.32 32.09 -6.64
CA ASN A 69 18.27 31.07 -7.70
C ASN A 69 18.30 29.66 -7.10
N LYS A 70 19.18 29.40 -6.12
CA LYS A 70 19.25 28.11 -5.42
C LYS A 70 17.98 27.80 -4.64
N HIS A 71 17.40 28.78 -3.96
CA HIS A 71 16.11 28.59 -3.27
C HIS A 71 15.00 28.22 -4.24
N THR A 72 14.94 28.86 -5.41
CA THR A 72 13.95 28.55 -6.45
C THR A 72 14.12 27.13 -6.98
N GLU A 73 15.35 26.74 -7.34
CA GLU A 73 15.71 25.39 -7.79
C GLU A 73 15.30 24.32 -6.75
N LEU A 74 15.71 24.50 -5.50
CA LEU A 74 15.40 23.57 -4.41
C LEU A 74 13.89 23.46 -4.14
N ASN A 75 13.16 24.56 -4.30
CA ASN A 75 11.71 24.54 -4.11
C ASN A 75 11.01 23.78 -5.23
N THR A 76 11.44 23.97 -6.49
CA THR A 76 10.94 23.18 -7.63
C THR A 76 11.21 21.69 -7.43
N GLN A 77 12.46 21.31 -7.10
CA GLN A 77 12.82 19.91 -6.84
C GLN A 77 12.00 19.29 -5.71
N PHE A 78 11.75 20.04 -4.64
CA PHE A 78 10.93 19.57 -3.53
C PHE A 78 9.46 19.36 -3.93
N VAL A 79 8.88 20.29 -4.70
CA VAL A 79 7.51 20.16 -5.22
C VAL A 79 7.38 18.98 -6.16
N ASP A 80 8.37 18.76 -7.05
CA ASP A 80 8.37 17.61 -7.96
C ASP A 80 8.40 16.28 -7.18
N LYS A 81 9.27 16.18 -6.16
CA LYS A 81 9.30 15.03 -5.25
C LYS A 81 7.94 14.81 -4.57
N LEU A 82 7.34 15.86 -4.00
CA LEU A 82 6.02 15.76 -3.36
C LEU A 82 4.93 15.30 -4.33
N ARG A 83 4.97 15.78 -5.58
CA ARG A 83 4.03 15.36 -6.62
C ARG A 83 4.18 13.86 -6.91
N THR A 84 5.39 13.37 -7.13
CA THR A 84 5.64 11.93 -7.32
C THR A 84 5.14 11.11 -6.13
N ARG A 85 5.38 11.58 -4.89
CA ARG A 85 4.88 10.90 -3.68
C ARG A 85 3.36 10.89 -3.60
N ALA A 86 2.69 11.95 -4.03
CA ALA A 86 1.23 12.01 -4.08
C ALA A 86 0.66 11.02 -5.12
N GLU A 87 1.29 10.91 -6.28
CA GLU A 87 0.92 9.93 -7.32
C GLU A 87 1.12 8.48 -6.82
N GLU A 88 2.23 8.19 -6.14
CA GLU A 88 2.49 6.89 -5.51
C GLU A 88 1.48 6.58 -4.39
N PHE A 89 1.12 7.57 -3.56
CA PHE A 89 0.13 7.41 -2.51
C PHE A 89 -1.27 7.11 -3.06
N ALA A 90 -1.68 7.82 -4.12
CA ALA A 90 -2.93 7.58 -4.82
C ALA A 90 -2.98 6.17 -5.44
N SER A 91 -1.86 5.74 -6.02
CA SER A 91 -1.70 4.37 -6.55
C SER A 91 -1.87 3.32 -5.45
N VAL A 92 -1.14 3.45 -4.33
CA VAL A 92 -1.24 2.51 -3.20
C VAL A 92 -2.66 2.47 -2.63
N THR A 93 -3.30 3.63 -2.47
CA THR A 93 -4.69 3.70 -1.99
C THR A 93 -5.67 3.00 -2.94
N SER A 94 -5.50 3.20 -4.26
CA SER A 94 -6.32 2.54 -5.27
C SER A 94 -6.11 1.02 -5.27
N GLU A 95 -4.87 0.56 -5.11
CA GLU A 95 -4.55 -0.87 -4.96
C GLU A 95 -5.26 -1.48 -3.73
N ILE A 96 -5.29 -0.77 -2.59
CA ILE A 96 -6.02 -1.21 -1.39
C ILE A 96 -7.51 -1.40 -1.68
N GLN A 97 -8.13 -0.39 -2.31
CA GLN A 97 -9.56 -0.43 -2.65
C GLN A 97 -9.90 -1.58 -3.61
N ALA A 98 -9.05 -1.80 -4.61
CA ALA A 98 -9.20 -2.90 -5.56
C ALA A 98 -9.10 -4.27 -4.87
N LYS A 99 -8.10 -4.46 -3.98
CA LYS A 99 -7.91 -5.70 -3.23
C LYS A 99 -9.06 -5.98 -2.26
N LEU A 100 -9.55 -4.97 -1.55
CA LEU A 100 -10.71 -5.12 -0.67
C LEU A 100 -11.97 -5.51 -1.44
N SER A 101 -12.20 -4.88 -2.59
CA SER A 101 -13.32 -5.20 -3.47
C SER A 101 -13.22 -6.64 -4.02
N GLN A 102 -12.03 -7.05 -4.46
CA GLN A 102 -11.78 -8.42 -4.92
C GLN A 102 -12.05 -9.43 -3.81
N PHE A 103 -11.53 -9.18 -2.60
CA PHE A 103 -11.75 -10.06 -1.45
C PHE A 103 -13.24 -10.18 -1.10
N GLY A 104 -13.98 -9.08 -1.10
CA GLY A 104 -15.43 -9.08 -0.90
C GLY A 104 -16.16 -9.92 -1.96
N ASN A 105 -15.78 -9.79 -3.23
CA ASN A 105 -16.35 -10.57 -4.32
C ASN A 105 -16.02 -12.07 -4.22
N GLU A 106 -14.79 -12.44 -3.85
CA GLU A 106 -14.39 -13.84 -3.63
C GLU A 106 -15.16 -14.48 -2.47
N LEU A 107 -15.36 -13.75 -1.37
CA LEU A 107 -16.19 -14.19 -0.25
C LEU A 107 -17.65 -14.37 -0.66
N ALA A 108 -18.23 -13.39 -1.37
CA ALA A 108 -19.60 -13.48 -1.87
C ALA A 108 -19.78 -14.69 -2.80
N ALA A 109 -18.84 -14.92 -3.72
CA ALA A 109 -18.86 -16.06 -4.64
C ALA A 109 -18.79 -17.41 -3.92
N LYS A 110 -18.01 -17.51 -2.82
CA LYS A 110 -17.95 -18.73 -1.99
C LYS A 110 -19.15 -18.92 -1.06
N ALA A 111 -19.85 -17.84 -0.69
CA ALA A 111 -20.99 -17.87 0.23
C ALA A 111 -22.33 -18.21 -0.45
N VAL A 112 -22.42 -18.11 -1.78
CA VAL A 112 -23.62 -18.56 -2.53
C VAL A 112 -23.64 -20.08 -2.58
N PRO A 113 -24.60 -20.76 -1.92
CA PRO A 113 -24.71 -22.21 -2.03
C PRO A 113 -25.12 -22.59 -3.46
N PRO A 114 -24.68 -23.76 -3.98
CA PRO A 114 -25.18 -24.25 -5.26
C PRO A 114 -26.71 -24.37 -5.15
N ARG A 115 -27.41 -23.64 -6.02
CA ARG A 115 -28.87 -23.70 -6.13
C ARG A 115 -29.22 -25.19 -6.33
N LYS A 116 -29.85 -25.81 -5.33
CA LYS A 116 -30.34 -27.19 -5.47
C LYS A 116 -31.24 -27.21 -6.69
N ALA A 117 -30.86 -27.96 -7.72
CA ALA A 117 -31.73 -28.26 -8.84
C ALA A 117 -32.99 -28.91 -8.27
N ALA A 118 -34.13 -28.26 -8.49
CA ALA A 118 -35.46 -28.79 -8.21
C ALA A 118 -35.90 -29.69 -9.36
#